data_AF-A0A7M7IYI0-F1
#
_entry.id   AF-A0A7M7IYI0-F1
#
_cell.length_a   1.000
_cell.length_b   1.000
_cell.length_c   1.000
_cell.angle_alpha   90.00
_cell.angle_beta   90.00
_cell.angle_gamma   90.00
#
_symmetry.space_group_name_H-M   'P 1'
#
loop_
_entity.id
_entity.type
_entity.pdbx_description
1 polymer ?
#
loop_
_entity_poly.entity_id
_entity_poly.type
_entity_poly.pdbx_seq_one_letter_code
_entity_poly.pdbx_strand_id
1 'polypeptide(L)'
;MRILLNLVLLLMCHRASSFPSLFNVSKMNEDNFEKLGILKSNNYFQDAQIFNSYNITVYTPSRNTTTPNKNNQTVQAAQTIKIPEFYKLAPGIGAHRLLTSKKTWNQARNQCITDGAHLVVIKSAEEEEVIKKLLTSQMIDEIWLGIHDLFKKDDWVTIFDQMLENVGYAKWNEGEPNNFGGDEHCGSYYKDGMNDVPCSTEMSFVCKIIV
;
A
#
# COMPACT_ATOMS: atom_id res chain seq x y z
N MET A 1 28.17 -27.00 -3.35
CA MET A 1 27.11 -27.29 -2.35
C MET A 1 25.84 -26.46 -2.59
N ARG A 2 25.37 -26.36 -3.85
CA ARG A 2 24.10 -25.68 -4.21
C ARG A 2 23.16 -26.54 -5.06
N ILE A 3 23.56 -27.77 -5.42
CA ILE A 3 22.73 -28.71 -6.19
C ILE A 3 22.19 -29.84 -5.30
N LEU A 4 22.75 -30.05 -4.10
CA LEU A 4 22.27 -31.02 -3.11
C LEU A 4 21.14 -30.50 -2.20
N LEU A 5 20.86 -29.18 -2.16
CA LEU A 5 19.80 -28.62 -1.32
C LEU A 5 18.40 -28.73 -1.95
N ASN A 6 18.31 -28.71 -3.29
CA ASN A 6 17.03 -28.85 -3.99
C ASN A 6 16.47 -30.29 -3.97
N LEU A 7 17.29 -31.29 -3.66
CA LEU A 7 16.81 -32.67 -3.56
C LEU A 7 16.23 -32.99 -2.17
N VAL A 8 16.65 -32.30 -1.11
CA VAL A 8 16.09 -32.49 0.24
C VAL A 8 14.72 -31.80 0.37
N LEU A 9 14.51 -30.68 -0.32
CA LEU A 9 13.22 -29.98 -0.30
C LEU A 9 12.12 -30.73 -1.09
N LEU A 10 12.47 -31.44 -2.17
CA LEU A 10 11.51 -32.29 -2.90
C LEU A 10 11.14 -33.58 -2.12
N LEU A 11 12.04 -34.11 -1.30
CA LEU A 11 11.78 -35.32 -0.49
C LEU A 11 10.95 -35.07 0.77
N MET A 12 10.89 -33.82 1.26
CA MET A 12 10.03 -33.45 2.39
C MET A 12 8.55 -33.23 1.98
N CYS A 13 8.28 -33.03 0.69
CA CYS A 13 6.92 -32.79 0.19
C CYS A 13 6.16 -34.09 -0.19
N HIS A 14 6.84 -35.25 -0.23
CA HIS A 14 6.21 -36.56 -0.52
C HIS A 14 5.90 -37.42 0.71
N ARG A 15 6.12 -36.93 1.93
CA ARG A 15 5.75 -37.64 3.18
C ARG A 15 4.74 -36.90 4.07
N ALA A 16 4.20 -35.77 3.63
CA ALA A 16 3.17 -35.02 4.36
C ALA A 16 1.73 -35.36 3.91
N SER A 17 1.49 -36.53 3.32
CA SER A 17 0.16 -37.02 2.94
C SER A 17 -0.34 -38.18 3.83
N SER A 18 0.27 -38.41 5.01
CA SER A 18 -0.02 -39.62 5.81
C SER A 18 -0.36 -39.39 7.29
N PHE A 19 -0.60 -38.16 7.74
CA PHE A 19 -1.11 -37.92 9.10
C PHE A 19 -2.12 -36.77 9.13
N PRO A 20 -3.44 -37.04 8.99
CA PRO A 20 -4.45 -36.09 9.40
C PRO A 20 -4.67 -36.22 10.91
N SER A 21 -4.76 -35.07 11.58
CA SER A 21 -5.06 -34.83 13.00
C SER A 21 -3.86 -34.71 13.95
N LEU A 22 -3.89 -33.62 14.74
CA LEU A 22 -3.04 -33.27 15.89
C LEU A 22 -1.75 -32.49 15.63
N PHE A 23 -1.82 -31.34 14.95
CA PHE A 23 -0.97 -30.20 15.30
C PHE A 23 -1.82 -28.92 15.37
N ASN A 24 -2.22 -28.56 16.59
CA ASN A 24 -2.91 -27.30 16.85
C ASN A 24 -1.88 -26.25 17.29
N VAL A 25 -1.47 -25.39 16.37
CA VAL A 25 -0.46 -24.33 16.59
C VAL A 25 -0.99 -23.24 17.55
N SER A 26 -2.29 -23.22 17.86
CA SER A 26 -2.92 -22.24 18.75
C SER A 26 -2.60 -22.38 20.25
N LYS A 27 -1.64 -23.23 20.63
CA LYS A 27 -1.32 -23.54 22.05
C LYS A 27 0.16 -23.46 22.43
N MET A 28 1.03 -22.93 21.58
CA MET A 28 2.45 -22.78 21.93
C MET A 28 2.72 -21.42 22.60
N ASN A 29 3.19 -21.43 23.86
CA ASN A 29 3.75 -20.27 24.56
C ASN A 29 5.30 -20.28 24.51
N GLU A 30 5.92 -19.16 24.91
CA GLU A 30 7.37 -18.89 24.80
C GLU A 30 8.26 -19.99 25.43
N ASP A 31 7.80 -20.65 26.49
CA ASP A 31 8.53 -21.72 27.18
C ASP A 31 8.72 -23.00 26.33
N ASN A 32 7.91 -23.18 25.26
CA ASN A 32 8.01 -24.35 24.39
C ASN A 32 9.14 -24.26 23.36
N PHE A 33 9.69 -23.07 23.12
CA PHE A 33 10.76 -22.87 22.14
C PHE A 33 12.13 -23.31 22.67
N GLU A 34 12.37 -23.23 23.98
CA GLU A 34 13.66 -23.67 24.57
C GLU A 34 13.81 -25.20 24.61
N LYS A 35 12.70 -25.94 24.77
CA LYS A 35 12.72 -27.42 24.77
C LYS A 35 12.98 -28.07 23.42
N LEU A 36 12.90 -27.31 22.32
CA LEU A 36 13.18 -27.78 20.96
C LEU A 36 14.62 -27.49 20.50
N GLY A 37 15.48 -26.94 21.37
CA GLY A 37 16.90 -26.73 21.06
C GLY A 37 17.17 -25.70 19.95
N ILE A 38 16.21 -24.83 19.65
CA ILE A 38 16.38 -23.76 18.66
C ILE A 38 17.07 -22.59 19.36
N LEU A 39 18.40 -22.54 19.26
CA LEU A 39 19.20 -21.46 19.82
C LEU A 39 18.84 -20.11 19.19
N LYS A 40 18.54 -19.12 20.03
CA LYS A 40 18.40 -17.71 19.66
C LYS A 40 19.73 -17.17 19.14
N SER A 41 19.98 -17.28 17.84
CA SER A 41 20.94 -16.41 17.15
C SER A 41 20.17 -15.32 16.43
N ASN A 42 20.38 -14.07 16.89
CA ASN A 42 19.93 -12.87 16.21
C ASN A 42 20.40 -12.93 14.75
N ASN A 43 19.45 -12.97 13.80
CA ASN A 43 19.57 -12.85 12.33
C ASN A 43 18.93 -13.98 11.48
N TYR A 44 18.00 -14.80 11.99
CA TYR A 44 17.33 -15.82 11.16
C TYR A 44 15.83 -16.01 11.45
N PHE A 45 15.04 -14.94 11.53
CA PHE A 45 13.58 -15.00 11.42
C PHE A 45 13.07 -13.82 10.60
N GLN A 46 13.24 -13.91 9.28
CA GLN A 46 12.41 -13.22 8.31
C GLN A 46 11.86 -14.31 7.38
N ASP A 47 10.55 -14.25 7.17
CA ASP A 47 9.80 -14.98 6.13
C ASP A 47 9.47 -16.46 6.36
N ALA A 48 8.81 -16.75 7.48
CA ALA A 48 7.67 -17.67 7.45
C ALA A 48 6.43 -16.83 7.11
N GLN A 49 5.89 -16.99 5.90
CA GLN A 49 4.70 -16.27 5.44
C GLN A 49 3.48 -16.64 6.31
N ILE A 50 3.18 -15.80 7.29
CA ILE A 50 1.88 -15.78 7.95
C ILE A 50 1.02 -14.80 7.16
N PHE A 51 0.23 -15.34 6.23
CA PHE A 51 -0.71 -14.62 5.40
C PHE A 51 -1.92 -14.14 6.21
N ASN A 52 -1.77 -13.02 6.91
CA ASN A 52 -2.87 -12.40 7.62
C ASN A 52 -3.45 -11.26 6.76
N SER A 53 -4.59 -11.52 6.10
CA SER A 53 -5.46 -10.44 5.62
C SER A 53 -5.88 -9.60 6.81
N TYR A 54 -5.54 -8.31 6.82
CA TYR A 54 -5.97 -7.41 7.90
C TYR A 54 -7.47 -7.15 7.78
N ASN A 55 -8.21 -7.46 8.85
CA ASN A 55 -9.58 -7.00 9.03
C ASN A 55 -9.52 -5.70 9.82
N ILE A 56 -9.70 -4.56 9.16
CA ILE A 56 -9.82 -3.27 9.86
C ILE A 56 -11.30 -3.00 10.09
N THR A 57 -11.65 -2.67 11.32
CA THR A 57 -12.99 -2.19 11.65
C THR A 57 -12.97 -0.67 11.60
N VAL A 58 -13.65 -0.10 10.61
CA VAL A 58 -13.78 1.35 10.47
C VAL A 58 -15.13 1.79 11.01
N TYR A 59 -15.13 2.82 11.84
CA TYR A 59 -16.35 3.47 12.33
C TYR A 59 -16.68 4.62 11.38
N THR A 60 -17.76 4.49 10.60
CA THR A 60 -18.22 5.61 9.79
C THR A 60 -18.95 6.63 10.68
N PRO A 61 -18.68 7.94 10.56
CA PRO A 61 -19.56 8.95 11.12
C PRO A 61 -20.91 8.81 10.41
N SER A 62 -21.96 8.46 11.13
CA SER A 62 -23.29 8.35 10.52
C SER A 62 -23.64 9.71 9.90
N ARG A 63 -23.77 9.77 8.58
CA ARG A 63 -24.52 10.86 7.94
C ARG A 63 -25.93 10.71 8.50
N ASN A 64 -26.38 11.65 9.33
CA ASN A 64 -27.67 11.64 10.02
C ASN A 64 -28.80 11.35 9.02
N THR A 65 -29.15 10.08 8.86
CA THR A 65 -30.40 9.65 8.27
C THR A 65 -31.29 9.35 9.46
N THR A 66 -32.11 10.33 9.81
CA THR A 66 -33.13 10.23 10.83
C THR A 66 -34.20 9.24 10.38
N THR A 67 -33.95 7.94 10.53
CA THR A 67 -35.01 6.96 10.72
C THR A 67 -35.27 6.87 12.23
N PRO A 68 -36.50 7.16 12.72
CA PRO A 68 -36.80 7.13 14.14
C PRO A 68 -36.81 5.69 14.64
N ASN A 69 -35.78 5.30 15.39
CA ASN A 69 -35.82 4.09 16.22
C ASN A 69 -36.07 4.49 17.67
N LYS A 70 -37.02 3.81 18.34
CA LYS A 70 -37.62 4.21 19.63
C LYS A 70 -36.69 4.15 20.85
N ASN A 71 -35.41 3.83 20.66
CA ASN A 71 -34.42 3.82 21.72
C ASN A 71 -33.24 4.65 21.22
N ASN A 72 -33.02 5.84 21.78
CA ASN A 72 -31.93 6.77 21.47
C ASN A 72 -30.53 6.15 21.73
N GLN A 73 -30.14 5.16 20.93
CA GLN A 73 -28.80 4.60 20.86
C GLN A 73 -28.35 4.70 19.41
N THR A 74 -27.45 5.63 19.13
CA THR A 74 -26.75 5.73 17.85
C THR A 74 -25.80 4.54 17.72
N VAL A 75 -26.26 3.46 17.07
CA VAL A 75 -25.39 2.34 16.73
C VAL A 75 -24.54 2.77 15.53
N GLN A 76 -23.25 3.04 15.76
CA GLN A 76 -22.29 3.27 14.69
C GLN A 76 -22.15 1.99 13.85
N ALA A 77 -22.35 2.10 12.54
CA ALA A 77 -22.12 0.98 11.64
C ALA A 77 -20.61 0.76 11.49
N ALA A 78 -20.13 -0.34 12.06
CA ALA A 78 -18.77 -0.83 11.89
C ALA A 78 -18.66 -1.54 10.53
N GLN A 79 -17.82 -1.04 9.63
CA GLN A 79 -17.52 -1.70 8.36
C GLN A 79 -16.17 -2.41 8.45
N THR A 80 -16.12 -3.70 8.12
CA THR A 80 -14.86 -4.45 8.03
C THR A 80 -14.27 -4.32 6.64
N ILE A 81 -13.11 -3.67 6.51
CA ILE A 81 -12.35 -3.64 5.25
C ILE A 81 -11.34 -4.79 5.28
N LYS A 82 -11.42 -5.67 4.27
CA LYS A 82 -10.40 -6.71 4.02
C LYS A 82 -9.32 -6.11 3.13
N ILE A 83 -8.13 -5.94 3.66
CA ILE A 83 -6.99 -5.47 2.89
C ILE A 83 -6.38 -6.66 2.14
N PRO A 84 -6.22 -6.60 0.81
CA PRO A 84 -5.53 -7.64 0.07
C PRO A 84 -4.09 -7.78 0.54
N GLU A 85 -3.58 -9.00 0.59
CA GLU A 85 -2.25 -9.33 1.14
C GLU A 85 -1.09 -8.53 0.55
N PHE A 86 -1.20 -8.16 -0.73
CA PHE A 86 -0.19 -7.39 -1.46
C PHE A 86 -0.22 -5.88 -1.17
N TYR A 87 -1.13 -5.41 -0.31
CA TYR A 87 -1.13 -4.05 0.23
C TYR A 87 -0.49 -4.02 1.62
N LYS A 88 0.46 -3.11 1.82
CA LYS A 88 1.09 -2.87 3.12
C LYS A 88 0.30 -1.82 3.87
N LEU A 89 -0.25 -2.18 5.03
CA LEU A 89 -1.00 -1.28 5.89
C LEU A 89 -0.06 -0.33 6.66
N ALA A 90 -0.32 0.97 6.55
CA ALA A 90 0.19 2.01 7.44
C ALA A 90 -0.97 2.52 8.31
N PRO A 91 -1.03 2.15 9.60
CA PRO A 91 -2.14 2.52 10.49
C PRO A 91 -2.38 4.03 10.51
N GLY A 92 -3.65 4.45 10.34
CA GLY A 92 -4.04 5.86 10.31
C GLY A 92 -3.74 6.61 9.00
N ILE A 93 -3.06 5.97 8.04
CA ILE A 93 -2.69 6.59 6.75
C ILE A 93 -3.42 5.92 5.57
N GLY A 94 -3.40 4.59 5.51
CA GLY A 94 -3.91 3.83 4.36
C GLY A 94 -3.20 2.50 4.18
N ALA A 95 -3.62 1.73 3.19
CA ALA A 95 -2.87 0.56 2.73
C ALA A 95 -2.30 0.83 1.34
N HIS A 96 -1.01 0.55 1.12
CA HIS A 96 -0.30 0.94 -0.10
C HIS A 96 0.30 -0.26 -0.81
N ARG A 97 0.24 -0.25 -2.14
CA ARG A 97 0.86 -1.25 -3.02
C ARG A 97 1.68 -0.54 -4.07
N LEU A 98 2.97 -0.84 -4.12
CA LEU A 98 3.85 -0.43 -5.22
C LEU A 98 3.72 -1.42 -6.38
N LEU A 99 3.46 -0.92 -7.58
CA LEU A 99 3.46 -1.68 -8.82
C LEU A 99 4.64 -1.23 -9.69
N THR A 100 5.50 -2.18 -10.05
CA THR A 100 6.73 -1.93 -10.82
C THR A 100 6.52 -2.06 -12.34
N SER A 101 5.35 -2.53 -12.78
CA SER A 101 4.97 -2.52 -14.19
C SER A 101 4.76 -1.08 -14.64
N LYS A 102 5.63 -0.59 -15.52
CA LYS A 102 5.55 0.79 -16.00
C LYS A 102 4.27 1.01 -16.83
N LYS A 103 3.58 2.11 -16.57
CA LYS A 103 2.31 2.49 -17.22
C LYS A 103 2.25 4.00 -17.40
N THR A 104 1.45 4.46 -18.37
CA THR A 104 1.10 5.88 -18.46
C THR A 104 0.25 6.31 -17.26
N TRP A 105 0.17 7.62 -16.98
CA TRP A 105 -0.55 8.11 -15.80
C TRP A 105 -2.01 7.63 -15.76
N ASN A 106 -2.70 7.72 -16.89
CA ASN A 106 -4.09 7.24 -17.02
C ASN A 106 -4.21 5.72 -16.84
N GLN A 107 -3.26 4.95 -17.36
CA GLN A 107 -3.24 3.50 -17.19
C GLN A 107 -2.96 3.08 -15.74
N ALA A 108 -2.04 3.78 -15.06
CA ALA A 108 -1.74 3.58 -13.64
C ALA A 108 -2.96 3.89 -12.77
N ARG A 109 -3.63 5.03 -13.02
CA ARG A 109 -4.89 5.41 -12.36
C ARG A 109 -5.97 4.33 -12.53
N ASN A 110 -6.19 3.88 -13.76
CA ASN A 110 -7.18 2.84 -14.06
C ASN A 110 -6.84 1.49 -13.41
N GLN A 111 -5.55 1.14 -13.33
CA GLN A 111 -5.14 -0.07 -12.62
C GLN A 111 -5.50 0.02 -11.12
N CYS A 112 -5.22 1.15 -10.47
CA CYS A 112 -5.59 1.29 -9.06
C CYS A 112 -7.10 1.22 -8.83
N ILE A 113 -7.90 1.84 -9.72
CA ILE A 113 -9.36 1.74 -9.67
C ILE A 113 -9.83 0.28 -9.79
N THR A 114 -9.23 -0.49 -10.71
CA THR A 114 -9.53 -1.91 -10.90
C THR A 114 -9.21 -2.74 -9.65
N ASP A 115 -8.17 -2.36 -8.92
CA ASP A 115 -7.78 -2.98 -7.65
C ASP A 115 -8.65 -2.54 -6.45
N GLY A 116 -9.69 -1.72 -6.66
CA GLY A 116 -10.52 -1.16 -5.58
C GLY A 116 -9.80 -0.10 -4.74
N ALA A 117 -8.79 0.52 -5.33
CA ALA A 117 -7.90 1.51 -4.73
C ALA A 117 -7.89 2.79 -5.58
N HIS A 118 -6.98 3.70 -5.27
CA HIS A 118 -6.75 4.90 -6.07
C HIS A 118 -5.25 5.15 -6.24
N LEU A 119 -4.87 5.87 -7.32
CA LEU A 119 -3.49 6.31 -7.48
C LEU A 119 -3.11 7.21 -6.29
N VAL A 120 -1.93 7.00 -5.71
CA VAL A 120 -1.60 7.62 -4.41
C VAL A 120 -1.63 9.14 -4.50
N VAL A 121 -2.28 9.77 -3.54
CA VAL A 121 -2.21 11.21 -3.29
C VAL A 121 -1.56 11.35 -1.92
N ILE A 122 -0.35 11.88 -1.86
CA ILE A 122 0.35 12.08 -0.58
C ILE A 122 -0.32 13.26 0.12
N LYS A 123 -0.86 13.02 1.32
CA LYS A 123 -1.59 14.04 2.10
C LYS A 123 -0.86 14.55 3.34
N SER A 124 0.29 13.96 3.67
CA SER A 124 1.09 14.36 4.83
C SER A 124 2.55 13.89 4.71
N ALA A 125 3.42 14.43 5.57
CA ALA A 125 4.81 14.01 5.66
C ALA A 125 4.95 12.55 6.14
N GLU A 126 4.05 12.09 7.02
CA GLU A 126 4.02 10.70 7.46
C GLU A 126 3.69 9.74 6.30
N GLU A 127 2.82 10.18 5.39
CA GLU A 127 2.54 9.41 4.18
C GLU A 127 3.72 9.42 3.20
N GLU A 128 4.40 10.57 3.01
CA GLU A 128 5.64 10.66 2.23
C GLU A 128 6.67 9.62 2.71
N GLU A 129 6.85 9.47 4.02
CA GLU A 129 7.77 8.49 4.61
C GLU A 129 7.35 7.04 4.35
N VAL A 130 6.05 6.74 4.27
CA VAL A 130 5.56 5.43 3.82
C VAL A 130 5.96 5.18 2.37
N ILE A 131 5.77 6.17 1.50
CA ILE A 131 6.13 6.07 0.08
C ILE A 131 7.64 5.88 -0.08
N LYS A 132 8.48 6.70 0.56
CA LYS A 132 9.94 6.56 0.53
C LYS A 132 10.41 5.15 0.90
N LYS A 133 9.85 4.57 1.96
CA LYS A 133 10.20 3.20 2.37
C LYS A 133 9.86 2.15 1.32
N LEU A 134 8.70 2.29 0.65
CA LEU A 134 8.32 1.40 -0.45
C LEU A 134 9.32 1.52 -1.61
N LEU A 135 9.66 2.74 -1.99
CA LEU A 135 10.55 3.05 -3.10
C LEU A 135 11.98 2.56 -2.87
N THR A 136 12.56 2.89 -1.71
CA THR A 136 13.92 2.45 -1.32
C THR A 136 14.02 0.93 -1.30
N SER A 137 12.98 0.22 -0.84
CA SER A 137 12.99 -1.25 -0.80
C SER A 137 13.02 -1.91 -2.18
N GLN A 138 12.73 -1.17 -3.24
CA GLN A 138 12.68 -1.66 -4.63
C GLN A 138 13.64 -0.92 -5.57
N MET A 139 14.47 0.00 -5.05
CA MET A 139 15.38 0.83 -5.84
C MET A 139 14.65 1.58 -6.96
N ILE A 140 13.51 2.19 -6.63
CA ILE A 140 12.73 3.02 -7.56
C ILE A 140 12.88 4.47 -7.15
N ASP A 141 13.29 5.33 -8.09
CA ASP A 141 13.51 6.75 -7.82
C ASP A 141 12.31 7.64 -8.14
N GLU A 142 11.38 7.13 -8.96
CA GLU A 142 10.22 7.89 -9.45
C GLU A 142 8.96 7.04 -9.58
N ILE A 143 7.83 7.60 -9.15
CA ILE A 143 6.50 7.00 -9.32
C ILE A 143 5.44 8.02 -9.70
N TRP A 144 4.34 7.55 -10.29
CA TRP A 144 3.16 8.38 -10.48
C TRP A 144 2.48 8.77 -9.16
N LEU A 145 2.03 10.03 -9.10
CA LEU A 145 1.10 10.54 -8.11
C LEU A 145 -0.28 10.79 -8.74
N GLY A 146 -1.31 10.74 -7.91
CA GLY A 146 -2.70 11.05 -8.28
C GLY A 146 -2.97 12.55 -8.35
N ILE A 147 -2.09 13.32 -8.99
CA ILE A 147 -2.22 14.76 -9.19
C ILE A 147 -1.99 15.13 -10.66
N HIS A 148 -2.67 16.17 -11.15
CA HIS A 148 -2.57 16.66 -12.53
C HIS A 148 -3.07 18.11 -12.63
N ASP A 149 -2.76 18.80 -13.73
CA ASP A 149 -3.33 20.12 -14.08
C ASP A 149 -4.11 20.08 -15.41
N LEU A 150 -4.49 18.88 -15.88
CA LEU A 150 -5.20 18.63 -17.14
C LEU A 150 -6.50 19.43 -17.36
N PHE A 151 -7.13 19.96 -16.30
CA PHE A 151 -8.34 20.80 -16.44
C PHE A 151 -8.01 22.24 -16.80
N LYS A 152 -6.93 22.78 -16.23
CA LYS A 152 -6.44 24.13 -16.45
C LYS A 152 -4.98 24.14 -16.06
N LYS A 153 -4.12 24.52 -17.01
CA LYS A 153 -2.68 24.65 -16.79
C LYS A 153 -2.40 25.46 -15.52
N ASP A 154 -1.45 24.99 -14.73
CA ASP A 154 -1.00 25.54 -13.44
C ASP A 154 -2.02 25.41 -12.27
N ASP A 155 -3.25 24.94 -12.53
CA ASP A 155 -4.24 24.62 -11.49
C ASP A 155 -4.15 23.12 -11.12
N TRP A 156 -3.18 22.77 -10.28
CA TRP A 156 -2.97 21.38 -9.84
C TRP A 156 -4.10 20.88 -8.95
N VAL A 157 -4.70 19.76 -9.37
CA VAL A 157 -5.75 19.04 -8.65
C VAL A 157 -5.36 17.58 -8.43
N THR A 158 -5.99 16.96 -7.45
CA THR A 158 -5.91 15.52 -7.24
C THR A 158 -6.90 14.77 -8.13
N ILE A 159 -6.73 13.46 -8.26
CA ILE A 159 -7.71 12.54 -8.88
C ILE A 159 -9.09 12.50 -8.19
N PHE A 160 -9.28 13.25 -7.10
CA PHE A 160 -10.53 13.47 -6.38
C PHE A 160 -11.11 14.87 -6.61
N ASP A 161 -10.60 15.59 -7.60
CA ASP A 161 -11.00 16.95 -7.98
C ASP A 161 -10.80 17.99 -6.86
N GLN A 162 -9.92 17.69 -5.90
CA GLN A 162 -9.50 18.61 -4.84
C GLN A 162 -8.27 19.39 -5.31
N MET A 163 -8.28 20.72 -5.18
CA MET A 163 -7.07 21.54 -5.40
C MET A 163 -5.94 21.07 -4.49
N LEU A 164 -4.74 20.91 -5.05
CA LEU A 164 -3.59 20.35 -4.34
C LEU A 164 -3.22 21.19 -3.09
N GLU A 165 -3.32 22.52 -3.19
CA GLU A 165 -3.13 23.46 -2.07
C GLU A 165 -4.06 23.17 -0.87
N ASN A 166 -5.26 22.63 -1.12
CA ASN A 166 -6.26 22.36 -0.10
C ASN A 166 -6.13 20.94 0.52
N VAL A 167 -5.27 20.09 -0.05
CA VAL A 167 -5.02 18.72 0.45
C VAL A 167 -4.16 18.73 1.72
N GLY A 168 -3.37 19.80 1.92
CA GLY A 168 -2.50 19.96 3.10
C GLY A 168 -1.07 19.43 2.90
N TYR A 169 -0.73 18.94 1.70
CA TYR A 169 0.63 18.52 1.36
C TYR A 169 0.92 18.80 -0.12
N ALA A 170 1.87 19.71 -0.36
CA ALA A 170 2.39 20.04 -1.67
C ALA A 170 3.88 20.37 -1.51
N LYS A 171 4.75 19.44 -1.90
CA LYS A 171 6.20 19.58 -1.75
C LYS A 171 6.85 19.36 -3.12
N TRP A 172 6.84 20.40 -3.94
CA TRP A 172 7.53 20.40 -5.23
C TRP A 172 9.04 20.38 -5.04
N ASN A 173 9.74 19.71 -5.96
CA ASN A 173 11.19 19.85 -6.06
C ASN A 173 11.56 21.28 -6.48
N GLU A 174 12.80 21.67 -6.21
CA GLU A 174 13.30 22.99 -6.62
C GLU A 174 13.21 23.14 -8.15
N GLY A 175 12.53 24.18 -8.60
CA GLY A 175 12.27 24.44 -10.01
C GLY A 175 10.94 23.90 -10.53
N GLU A 176 10.26 23.03 -9.78
CA GLU A 176 9.00 22.41 -10.18
C GLU A 176 7.75 23.10 -9.62
N PRO A 177 6.59 22.99 -10.30
CA PRO A 177 6.42 22.43 -11.64
C PRO A 177 6.95 23.37 -12.73
N ASN A 178 7.63 22.84 -13.74
CA ASN A 178 8.33 23.65 -14.75
C ASN A 178 7.73 23.56 -16.17
N ASN A 179 6.87 22.56 -16.41
CA ASN A 179 6.22 22.30 -17.68
C ASN A 179 7.20 22.25 -18.87
N PHE A 180 8.26 21.45 -18.73
CA PHE A 180 9.33 21.30 -19.70
C PHE A 180 8.79 20.85 -21.05
N GLY A 181 9.17 21.56 -22.12
CA GLY A 181 8.71 21.24 -23.46
C GLY A 181 7.22 21.49 -23.71
N GLY A 182 6.46 21.98 -22.72
CA GLY A 182 5.07 22.38 -22.91
C GLY A 182 4.01 21.29 -22.67
N ASP A 183 4.38 20.11 -22.16
CA ASP A 183 3.50 18.92 -22.12
C ASP A 183 3.59 18.15 -20.79
N GLU A 184 3.92 18.79 -19.67
CA GLU A 184 4.05 18.11 -18.37
C GLU A 184 2.83 18.39 -17.49
N HIS A 185 1.82 17.53 -17.62
CA HIS A 185 0.50 17.75 -17.00
C HIS A 185 0.12 16.76 -15.91
N CYS A 186 1.03 15.83 -15.59
CA CYS A 186 0.80 14.77 -14.61
C CYS A 186 1.92 14.75 -13.59
N GLY A 187 1.57 14.62 -12.30
CA GLY A 187 2.56 14.69 -11.23
C GLY A 187 3.17 13.34 -10.91
N SER A 188 4.48 13.34 -10.66
CA SER A 188 5.23 12.22 -10.12
C SER A 188 5.85 12.60 -8.77
N TYR A 189 6.34 11.59 -8.06
CA TYR A 189 7.19 11.77 -6.89
C TYR A 189 8.59 11.29 -7.26
N TYR A 190 9.55 12.21 -7.30
CA TYR A 190 10.94 11.97 -7.70
C TYR A 190 11.87 12.33 -6.54
N LYS A 191 12.65 11.34 -6.07
CA LYS A 191 13.56 11.44 -4.91
C LYS A 191 12.85 11.88 -3.63
N ASP A 192 12.76 13.18 -3.39
CA ASP A 192 12.28 13.80 -2.15
C ASP A 192 11.17 14.84 -2.38
N GLY A 193 10.61 14.91 -3.59
CA GLY A 193 9.57 15.90 -3.91
C GLY A 193 8.74 15.54 -5.12
N MET A 194 7.73 16.37 -5.36
CA MET A 194 6.86 16.30 -6.52
C MET A 194 7.57 16.87 -7.75
N ASN A 195 7.25 16.30 -8.90
CA ASN A 195 7.69 16.74 -10.20
C ASN A 195 6.50 16.70 -11.17
N ASP A 196 6.49 17.52 -12.21
CA ASP A 196 5.58 17.37 -13.35
C ASP A 196 6.29 16.67 -14.49
N VAL A 197 5.57 15.78 -15.18
CA VAL A 197 6.11 15.01 -16.30
C VAL A 197 5.03 14.78 -17.36
N PRO A 198 5.39 14.44 -18.61
CA PRO A 198 4.42 14.13 -19.63
C PRO A 198 3.58 12.91 -19.26
N CYS A 199 2.25 13.05 -19.31
CA CYS A 199 1.30 12.01 -18.88
C CYS A 199 1.46 10.68 -19.65
N SER A 200 2.08 10.72 -20.84
CA SER A 200 2.40 9.56 -21.67
C SER A 200 3.65 8.79 -21.23
N THR A 201 4.42 9.31 -20.27
CA THR A 201 5.60 8.62 -19.72
C THR A 201 5.20 7.30 -19.08
N GLU A 202 6.00 6.26 -19.23
CA GLU A 202 5.76 4.99 -18.55
C GLU A 202 6.60 4.89 -17.27
N MET A 203 5.95 4.86 -16.10
CA MET A 203 6.63 4.69 -14.81
C MET A 203 5.86 3.78 -13.86
N SER A 204 6.57 3.35 -12.81
CA SER A 204 6.00 2.64 -11.68
C SER A 204 5.01 3.54 -10.92
N PHE A 205 4.16 2.96 -10.10
CA PHE A 205 3.13 3.72 -9.39
C PHE A 205 2.72 3.04 -8.09
N VAL A 206 2.16 3.81 -7.17
CA VAL A 206 1.61 3.29 -5.92
C VAL A 206 0.10 3.45 -5.92
N CYS A 207 -0.61 2.36 -5.66
CA CYS A 207 -2.04 2.39 -5.35
C CYS A 207 -2.23 2.48 -3.83
N LYS A 208 -3.27 3.20 -3.41
CA LYS A 208 -3.67 3.37 -2.01
C LYS A 208 -5.14 2.98 -1.81
N ILE A 209 -5.39 2.18 -0.79
CA ILE A 209 -6.71 1.96 -0.21
C ILE A 209 -6.86 2.88 1.00
N ILE A 210 -7.96 3.63 1.05
CA ILE A 210 -8.35 4.41 2.23
C ILE A 210 -8.95 3.43 3.25
N VAL A 211 -8.43 3.46 4.48
CA VAL A 211 -8.80 2.53 5.56
C VAL A 211 -9.41 3.26 6.74
#